data_AF-A0A2N2F9N1-F1
#
_entry.id   AF-A0A2N2F9N1-F1
#
_cell.length_a   1.000
_cell.length_b   1.000
_cell.length_c   1.000
_cell.angle_alpha   90.00
_cell.angle_beta   90.00
_cell.angle_gamma   90.00
#
_symmetry.space_group_name_H-M   'P 1'
#
loop_
_entity.id
_entity.type
_entity.pdbx_description
1 polymer ?
#
loop_
_entity_poly.entity_id
_entity_poly.type
_entity_poly.pdbx_seq_one_letter_code
_entity_poly.pdbx_strand_id
1 'polypeptide(L)'
;MIIEEIKNIKSEKSDLKKFGLLIGAILLLGSLYLLWKQQHTYAVAGFILGCVFAALAFVRPVVLKPLHKAWMAMAVIMGFVMSRIIVAVVFYGMVTPIGLVGRLAGKKFLELKIDKTAASHWIRRDQAKAEKSAYERQF
;
A
#
# COMPACT_ATOMS: atom_id res chain seq x y z
N MET A 1 1.76 0.74 16.74
CA MET A 1 2.00 0.28 15.35
C MET A 1 2.45 1.41 14.41
N ILE A 2 1.60 2.26 13.84
CA ILE A 2 2.02 3.31 12.85
C ILE A 2 2.97 4.35 13.48
N ILE A 3 2.67 4.78 14.72
CA ILE A 3 3.49 5.77 15.44
C ILE A 3 4.87 5.21 15.79
N GLU A 4 4.99 3.90 15.98
CA GLU A 4 6.29 3.22 16.19
C GLU A 4 7.08 3.15 14.89
N GLU A 5 6.45 2.86 13.75
CA GLU A 5 7.10 2.92 12.45
C GLU A 5 7.67 4.33 12.17
N ILE A 6 6.88 5.38 12.45
CA ILE A 6 7.33 6.78 12.29
C ILE A 6 8.49 7.11 13.25
N LYS A 7 8.44 6.59 14.48
CA LYS A 7 9.50 6.79 15.49
C LYS A 7 10.78 6.03 15.12
N ASN A 8 10.66 4.90 14.44
CA ASN A 8 11.75 4.01 14.06
C ASN A 8 12.30 4.28 12.64
N ILE A 9 11.89 5.38 11.99
CA ILE A 9 12.48 5.81 10.72
C ILE A 9 13.97 6.07 10.93
N LYS A 10 14.81 5.12 10.54
CA LYS A 10 16.26 5.27 10.46
C LYS A 10 16.55 6.31 9.39
N SER A 11 16.82 7.55 9.80
CA SER A 11 17.32 8.60 8.90
C SER A 11 18.84 8.53 8.90
N GLU A 12 19.37 7.53 8.19
CA GLU A 12 20.81 7.40 7.95
C GLU A 12 21.27 8.47 6.94
N LYS A 13 22.55 8.87 7.00
CA LYS A 13 23.11 9.91 6.11
C LYS A 13 22.98 9.55 4.63
N SER A 14 22.99 8.25 4.30
CA SER A 14 22.83 7.70 2.96
C SER A 14 21.43 7.98 2.39
N ASP A 15 20.38 7.76 3.19
CA ASP A 15 18.99 7.98 2.80
C ASP A 15 18.66 9.46 2.61
N LEU A 16 19.22 10.31 3.47
CA LEU A 16 19.11 11.76 3.36
C LEU A 16 19.73 12.30 2.06
N LYS A 17 20.88 11.74 1.65
CA LYS A 17 21.52 12.05 0.37
C LYS A 17 20.66 11.62 -0.81
N LYS A 18 20.14 10.38 -0.80
CA LYS A 18 19.26 9.86 -1.86
C LYS A 18 17.99 10.69 -1.98
N PHE A 19 17.36 11.05 -0.87
CA PHE A 19 16.17 11.90 -0.85
C PHE A 19 16.42 13.29 -1.46
N GLY A 20 17.50 13.95 -1.03
CA GLY A 20 17.88 15.25 -1.56
C GLY A 20 18.22 15.20 -3.06
N LEU A 21 18.90 14.13 -3.50
CA LEU A 21 19.23 13.92 -4.92
C LEU A 21 17.97 13.64 -5.75
N LEU A 22 17.03 12.83 -5.25
CA LEU A 22 15.75 12.55 -5.93
C LEU A 22 14.91 13.82 -6.06
N ILE A 23 14.75 14.60 -4.99
CA ILE A 23 14.00 15.87 -5.04
C ILE A 23 14.69 16.86 -5.97
N GLY A 24 16.03 16.99 -5.88
CA GLY A 24 16.80 17.84 -6.77
C GLY A 24 16.61 17.45 -8.24
N ALA A 25 16.68 16.15 -8.55
CA ALA A 25 16.46 15.65 -9.91
C ALA A 25 15.03 15.93 -10.41
N ILE A 26 14.00 15.71 -9.58
CA ILE A 26 12.61 16.00 -9.95
C ILE A 26 12.41 17.49 -10.22
N LEU A 27 12.98 18.37 -9.38
CA LEU A 27 12.90 19.82 -9.57
C LEU A 27 13.64 20.28 -10.82
N LEU A 28 14.81 19.71 -11.12
CA LEU A 28 15.57 20.02 -12.34
C LEU A 28 14.85 19.55 -13.60
N LEU A 29 14.28 18.33 -13.59
CA LEU A 29 13.49 17.82 -14.72
C LEU A 29 12.21 18.64 -14.92
N GLY A 30 11.51 18.97 -13.83
CA GLY A 30 10.35 19.85 -13.86
C GLY A 30 10.71 21.24 -14.40
N SER A 31 11.82 21.81 -13.94
CA SER A 31 12.35 23.08 -14.45
C SER A 31 12.64 23.03 -15.95
N LEU A 32 13.24 21.94 -16.45
CA LEU A 32 13.52 21.76 -17.87
C LEU A 32 12.23 21.67 -18.69
N TYR A 33 11.21 20.98 -18.16
CA TYR A 33 9.89 20.93 -18.76
C TYR A 33 9.17 22.30 -18.78
N LEU A 34 9.31 23.09 -17.72
CA LEU A 34 8.75 24.45 -17.66
C LEU A 34 9.45 25.42 -18.61
N LEU A 35 10.77 25.24 -18.85
CA LEU A 35 11.51 25.99 -19.88
C LEU A 35 10.94 25.73 -21.27
N TRP A 36 10.62 24.47 -21.60
CA TRP A 36 9.94 24.14 -22.86
C TRP A 36 8.57 24.78 -23.00
N LYS A 37 7.89 25.06 -21.89
CA LYS A 37 6.59 25.75 -21.89
C LYS A 37 6.67 27.28 -21.90
N GLN A 38 7.87 27.86 -22.11
CA GLN A 38 8.14 29.32 -22.15
C GLN A 38 7.82 30.07 -20.84
N GLN A 39 7.71 29.35 -19.72
CA GLN A 39 7.42 29.92 -18.40
C GLN A 39 8.72 30.21 -17.64
N HIS A 40 9.52 31.14 -18.18
CA HIS A 40 10.90 31.41 -17.76
C HIS A 40 11.08 31.72 -16.27
N THR A 41 10.17 32.48 -15.66
CA THR A 41 10.25 32.83 -14.23
C THR A 41 10.16 31.61 -13.32
N TYR A 42 9.20 30.72 -13.59
CA TYR A 42 9.00 29.51 -12.79
C TYR A 42 10.06 28.44 -13.06
N ALA A 43 10.55 28.38 -14.29
CA ALA A 43 11.69 27.56 -14.67
C ALA A 43 12.96 27.95 -13.89
N VAL A 44 13.37 29.21 -13.92
CA VAL A 44 14.60 29.66 -13.22
C VAL A 44 14.48 29.42 -11.71
N ALA A 45 13.31 29.69 -11.12
CA ALA A 45 13.05 29.39 -9.72
C ALA A 45 13.19 27.88 -9.41
N GLY A 46 12.61 27.01 -10.25
CA GLY A 46 12.73 25.55 -10.12
C GLY A 46 14.18 25.05 -10.26
N PHE A 47 14.95 25.62 -11.18
CA PHE A 47 16.35 25.29 -11.38
C PHE A 47 17.21 25.67 -10.16
N ILE A 48 17.06 26.90 -9.65
CA ILE A 48 17.76 27.37 -8.46
C ILE A 48 17.42 26.49 -7.26
N LEU A 49 16.13 26.21 -7.05
CA LEU A 49 15.68 25.38 -5.93
C LEU A 49 16.21 23.94 -6.04
N GLY A 50 16.20 23.36 -7.24
CA GLY A 50 16.77 22.04 -7.51
C GLY A 50 18.27 21.97 -7.24
N CYS A 51 19.03 22.95 -7.71
CA CYS A 51 20.47 23.06 -7.45
C CYS A 51 20.79 23.26 -5.97
N VAL A 52 20.01 24.08 -5.26
CA VAL A 52 20.15 24.28 -3.80
C VAL A 52 19.89 22.97 -3.06
N PHE A 53 18.83 22.23 -3.42
CA PHE A 53 18.54 20.93 -2.81
C PHE A 53 19.63 19.89 -3.10
N ALA A 54 20.14 19.82 -4.32
CA ALA A 54 21.24 18.94 -4.69
C ALA A 54 22.56 19.30 -3.96
N ALA A 55 22.88 20.59 -3.86
CA ALA A 55 24.04 21.08 -3.12
C ALA A 55 23.92 20.80 -1.61
N LEU A 56 22.74 21.03 -1.01
CA LEU A 56 22.49 20.72 0.39
C LEU A 56 22.56 19.22 0.68
N ALA A 57 22.10 18.37 -0.25
CA ALA A 57 22.25 16.93 -0.16
C ALA A 57 23.73 16.51 -0.10
N PHE A 58 24.60 17.17 -0.86
CA PHE A 58 26.03 16.86 -0.91
C PHE A 58 26.81 17.41 0.28
N VAL A 59 26.56 18.67 0.66
CA VAL A 59 27.36 19.40 1.66
C VAL A 59 26.90 19.10 3.09
N ARG A 60 25.59 19.15 3.37
CA ARG A 60 25.05 18.89 4.73
C ARG A 60 23.66 18.22 4.66
N PRO A 61 23.61 16.90 4.46
CA PRO A 61 22.35 16.15 4.44
C PRO A 61 21.58 16.21 5.77
N VAL A 62 22.22 16.63 6.87
CA VAL A 62 21.60 16.76 8.20
C VAL A 62 20.50 17.82 8.24
N VAL A 63 20.60 18.88 7.41
CA VAL A 63 19.57 19.94 7.33
C VAL A 63 18.28 19.41 6.69
N LEU A 64 18.39 18.40 5.82
CA LEU A 64 17.24 17.74 5.19
C LEU A 64 16.55 16.74 6.12
N LYS A 65 17.09 16.46 7.30
CA LYS A 65 16.56 15.47 8.25
C LYS A 65 15.14 15.72 8.72
N PRO A 66 14.75 16.92 9.20
CA PRO A 66 13.37 17.18 9.59
C PRO A 66 12.40 17.04 8.41
N LEU A 67 12.79 17.51 7.22
CA LEU A 67 11.98 17.42 6.01
C LEU A 67 11.80 15.97 5.55
N HIS A 68 12.88 15.19 5.51
CA HIS A 68 12.85 13.77 5.19
C HIS A 68 11.96 13.01 6.18
N LYS A 69 12.07 13.30 7.48
CA LYS A 69 11.25 12.65 8.50
C LYS A 69 9.77 12.97 8.33
N ALA A 70 9.42 14.23 8.04
CA ALA A 70 8.05 14.63 7.76
C ALA A 70 7.50 13.95 6.50
N TRP A 71 8.29 13.91 5.43
CA TRP A 71 7.95 13.22 4.18
C TRP A 71 7.72 11.72 4.39
N MET A 72 8.62 11.07 5.11
CA MET A 72 8.50 9.64 5.41
C MET A 72 7.31 9.34 6.33
N ALA A 73 6.98 10.23 7.28
CA ALA A 73 5.76 10.09 8.07
C ALA A 73 4.51 10.14 7.19
N MET A 74 4.46 11.05 6.22
CA MET A 74 3.39 11.09 5.22
C MET A 74 3.33 9.81 4.40
N ALA A 75 4.47 9.27 3.96
CA ALA A 75 4.54 8.01 3.22
C ALA A 75 3.98 6.83 4.03
N VAL A 76 4.27 6.77 5.34
CA VAL A 76 3.74 5.73 6.24
C VAL A 76 2.21 5.83 6.36
N ILE A 77 1.68 7.05 6.54
CA ILE A 77 0.22 7.27 6.59
C ILE A 77 -0.42 6.86 5.26
N MET A 78 0.21 7.21 4.14
CA MET A 78 -0.26 6.84 2.81
C MET A 78 -0.28 5.31 2.64
N GLY A 79 0.77 4.61 3.06
CA GLY A 79 0.84 3.15 3.04
C GLY A 79 -0.22 2.49 3.91
N PHE A 80 -0.49 3.07 5.08
CA PHE A 80 -1.60 2.66 5.94
C PHE A 80 -2.93 2.79 5.20
N VAL A 81 -3.23 3.93 4.57
CA VAL A 81 -4.49 4.13 3.84
C VAL A 81 -4.57 3.19 2.63
N MET A 82 -3.51 3.08 1.84
CA MET A 82 -3.48 2.26 0.62
C MET A 82 -3.71 0.78 0.91
N SER A 83 -3.13 0.23 1.97
CA SER A 83 -3.38 -1.18 2.33
C SER A 83 -4.86 -1.44 2.62
N ARG A 84 -5.60 -0.51 3.23
CA ARG A 84 -7.05 -0.64 3.45
C ARG A 84 -7.83 -0.50 2.16
N ILE A 85 -7.43 0.46 1.31
CA ILE A 85 -8.04 0.66 -0.01
C ILE A 85 -7.90 -0.61 -0.86
N ILE A 86 -6.71 -1.21 -0.93
CA ILE A 86 -6.48 -2.43 -1.70
C ILE A 86 -7.40 -3.55 -1.23
N VAL A 87 -7.47 -3.80 0.08
CA VAL A 87 -8.36 -4.84 0.65
C VAL A 87 -9.82 -4.53 0.34
N ALA A 88 -10.25 -3.26 0.49
CA ALA A 88 -11.61 -2.86 0.18
C ALA A 88 -11.93 -3.05 -1.31
N VAL A 89 -11.05 -2.63 -2.22
CA VAL A 89 -11.23 -2.78 -3.67
C VAL A 89 -11.29 -4.25 -4.05
N VAL A 90 -10.42 -5.12 -3.52
CA VAL A 90 -10.48 -6.56 -3.78
C VAL A 90 -11.77 -7.16 -3.24
N PHE A 91 -12.18 -6.79 -2.03
CA PHE A 91 -13.39 -7.31 -1.41
C PHE A 91 -14.65 -6.87 -2.16
N TYR A 92 -14.78 -5.59 -2.48
CA TYR A 92 -15.97 -5.07 -3.16
C TYR A 92 -15.94 -5.27 -4.67
N GLY A 93 -14.75 -5.32 -5.29
CA GLY A 93 -14.57 -5.48 -6.73
C GLY A 93 -14.52 -6.93 -7.21
N MET A 94 -14.08 -7.87 -6.37
CA MET A 94 -14.02 -9.30 -6.73
C MET A 94 -14.89 -10.17 -5.81
N VAL A 95 -14.65 -10.15 -4.50
CA VAL A 95 -15.30 -11.10 -3.58
C VAL A 95 -16.82 -10.91 -3.53
N THR A 96 -17.25 -9.66 -3.39
CA THR A 96 -18.65 -9.27 -3.28
C THR A 96 -19.45 -9.59 -4.55
N PRO A 97 -19.02 -9.23 -5.77
CA PRO A 97 -19.76 -9.59 -6.97
C PRO A 97 -19.78 -11.11 -7.21
N ILE A 98 -18.72 -11.85 -6.89
CA ILE A 98 -18.74 -13.32 -6.96
C ILE A 98 -19.82 -13.90 -6.06
N GLY A 99 -19.90 -13.43 -4.80
CA GLY A 99 -20.95 -13.85 -3.87
C GLY A 99 -22.35 -13.43 -4.32
N LEU A 100 -22.50 -12.22 -4.88
CA LEU A 100 -23.78 -11.70 -5.37
C LEU A 100 -24.28 -12.48 -6.59
N VAL A 101 -23.39 -12.76 -7.56
CA VAL A 101 -23.69 -13.60 -8.72
C VAL A 101 -24.07 -15.01 -8.28
N GLY A 102 -23.32 -15.60 -7.33
CA GLY A 102 -23.67 -16.91 -6.77
C GLY A 102 -25.06 -16.92 -6.12
N ARG A 103 -25.41 -15.85 -5.38
CA ARG A 103 -26.72 -15.70 -4.74
C ARG A 103 -27.85 -15.52 -5.76
N LEU A 104 -27.62 -14.74 -6.82
CA LEU A 104 -28.57 -14.55 -7.93
C LEU A 104 -28.76 -15.84 -8.75
N ALA A 105 -27.68 -16.61 -8.96
CA ALA A 105 -27.73 -17.91 -9.61
C ALA A 105 -28.34 -19.03 -8.73
N GLY A 106 -28.85 -18.70 -7.54
CA GLY A 106 -29.47 -19.66 -6.63
C GLY A 106 -28.49 -20.61 -5.92
N LYS A 107 -27.17 -20.42 -6.10
CA LYS A 107 -26.16 -21.22 -5.41
C LYS A 107 -26.05 -20.78 -3.96
N LYS A 108 -26.44 -21.66 -3.04
CA LYS A 108 -26.13 -21.53 -1.60
C LYS A 108 -24.83 -22.25 -1.30
N PHE A 109 -23.74 -21.50 -1.15
CA PHE A 109 -22.46 -22.05 -0.71
C PHE A 109 -22.48 -22.50 0.75
N LEU A 110 -23.31 -21.87 1.58
CA LEU A 110 -23.58 -22.27 2.96
C LEU A 110 -25.10 -22.34 3.21
N GLU A 111 -25.52 -23.37 3.95
CA GLU A 111 -26.86 -23.46 4.51
C GLU A 111 -27.02 -22.51 5.71
N LEU A 112 -27.26 -21.23 5.41
CA LEU A 112 -27.44 -20.19 6.43
C LEU A 112 -28.86 -20.13 7.02
N LYS A 113 -29.79 -20.96 6.53
CA LYS A 113 -31.16 -21.01 7.06
C LYS A 113 -31.19 -21.87 8.32
N ILE A 114 -31.46 -21.23 9.46
CA ILE A 114 -31.72 -21.93 10.73
C ILE A 114 -33.14 -22.49 10.68
N ASP A 115 -33.24 -23.80 10.51
CA ASP A 115 -34.47 -24.56 10.67
C ASP A 115 -34.77 -24.81 12.16
N LYS A 116 -35.79 -24.12 12.70
CA LYS A 116 -36.20 -24.26 14.10
C LYS A 116 -36.88 -25.60 14.42
N THR A 117 -37.23 -26.37 13.40
CA THR A 117 -37.86 -27.70 13.56
C THR A 117 -36.85 -28.84 13.42
N ALA A 118 -35.64 -28.56 12.95
CA ALA A 118 -34.59 -29.56 12.83
C ALA A 118 -34.03 -29.94 14.20
N ALA A 119 -33.96 -31.25 14.48
CA ALA A 119 -33.35 -31.77 15.71
C ALA A 119 -31.83 -31.47 15.79
N SER A 120 -31.17 -31.27 14.65
CA SER A 120 -29.75 -30.89 14.57
C SER A 120 -29.43 -30.33 13.18
N HIS A 121 -28.56 -29.31 13.13
CA HIS A 121 -27.95 -28.80 11.89
C HIS A 121 -26.67 -29.54 11.50
N TRP A 122 -26.36 -30.64 12.18
CA TRP A 122 -25.15 -31.40 11.91
C TRP A 122 -25.21 -32.09 10.55
N ILE A 123 -24.36 -31.63 9.62
CA ILE A 123 -24.17 -32.28 8.32
C ILE A 123 -23.32 -33.53 8.55
N ARG A 124 -23.95 -34.72 8.52
CA ARG A 124 -23.22 -35.99 8.57
C ARG A 124 -22.34 -36.09 7.33
N ARG A 125 -21.02 -36.07 7.53
CA ARG A 125 -20.08 -36.48 6.49
C ARG A 125 -20.27 -37.98 6.25
N ASP A 126 -20.44 -38.35 4.99
CA ASP A 126 -20.40 -39.74 4.58
C ASP A 126 -19.03 -40.29 4.97
N GLN A 127 -19.00 -41.39 5.72
CA GLN A 127 -17.76 -42.00 6.15
C GLN A 127 -17.16 -42.69 4.92
N ALA A 128 -16.38 -41.95 4.14
CA ALA A 128 -15.43 -42.58 3.23
C ALA A 128 -14.65 -43.60 4.05
N LYS A 129 -14.59 -44.86 3.58
CA LYS A 129 -13.86 -45.94 4.25
C LYS A 129 -12.51 -45.39 4.72
N ALA A 130 -12.19 -45.60 5.99
CA ALA A 130 -10.94 -45.18 6.59
C ALA A 130 -9.77 -45.99 6.00
N GLU A 131 -9.42 -45.68 4.75
CA GLU A 131 -8.24 -46.21 4.10
C GLU A 131 -7.03 -45.41 4.59
N LYS A 132 -5.91 -46.12 4.82
CA LYS A 132 -4.65 -45.50 5.26
C LYS A 132 -4.21 -44.35 4.35
N SER A 133 -4.48 -44.44 3.05
CA SER A 133 -4.17 -43.41 2.04
C SER A 133 -4.92 -42.09 2.27
N ALA A 134 -6.09 -42.12 2.91
CA ALA A 134 -6.85 -40.90 3.22
C ALA A 134 -6.18 -40.04 4.30
N TYR A 135 -5.38 -40.65 5.19
CA TYR A 135 -4.61 -39.92 6.20
C TYR A 135 -3.39 -39.18 5.62
N GLU A 136 -2.95 -39.54 4.41
CA GLU A 136 -1.83 -38.84 3.75
C GLU A 136 -2.26 -37.51 3.12
N ARG A 137 -3.56 -37.26 2.96
CA ARG A 137 -4.12 -36.03 2.35
C ARG A 137 -5.07 -35.29 3.29
N GLN A 138 -4.66 -35.16 4.54
CA GLN A 138 -5.50 -34.61 5.60
C GLN A 138 -5.54 -33.06 5.63
N PHE A 139 -4.66 -32.38 4.90
CA PHE A 139 -4.52 -30.92 4.85
C PHE A 139 -4.79 -30.36 3.46
#